data_AF-A0A7Y5QGY9-F1
#
_entry.id   AF-A0A7Y5QGY9-F1
#
_cell.length_a   1.000
_cell.length_b   1.000
_cell.length_c   1.000
_cell.angle_alpha   90.00
_cell.angle_beta   90.00
_cell.angle_gamma   90.00
#
_symmetry.space_group_name_H-M   'P 1'
#
loop_
_entity.id
_entity.type
_entity.pdbx_description
1 polymer ?
#
loop_
_entity_poly.entity_id
_entity_poly.type
_entity_poly.pdbx_seq_one_letter_code
_entity_poly.pdbx_strand_id
1 'polypeptide(L)' 'MPSLGPTELIIILVIVLLLFGVGRVSRIGGELGSAVRNFREGLQNGGEKKSEDAGEQPKA' A
#
# COMPACT_ATOMS: atom_id res chain seq x y z
N MET A 1 21.79 -19.32 16.48
CA MET A 1 21.17 -17.98 16.63
C MET A 1 19.70 -18.15 16.30
N PRO A 2 18.74 -17.75 17.15
CA PRO A 2 17.32 -17.87 16.81
C PRO A 2 17.06 -17.03 15.56
N SER A 3 16.82 -17.68 14.43
CA SER A 3 16.38 -17.04 13.21
C SER A 3 14.90 -16.76 13.36
N LEU A 4 14.50 -15.49 13.28
CA LEU A 4 13.09 -15.12 13.19
C LEU A 4 12.56 -15.64 11.84
N GLY A 5 11.98 -16.83 11.87
CA GLY A 5 11.40 -17.44 10.70
C GLY A 5 10.05 -16.81 10.36
N PRO A 6 9.52 -17.12 9.16
CA PRO A 6 8.18 -16.70 8.78
C PRO A 6 7.12 -17.15 9.79
N THR A 7 7.32 -18.29 10.46
CA THR A 7 6.42 -18.80 11.49
C THR A 7 6.41 -17.91 12.74
N GLU A 8 7.57 -17.51 13.27
CA GLU A 8 7.66 -16.61 14.42
C GLU A 8 7.04 -15.24 14.11
N LEU A 9 7.24 -14.70 12.91
CA LEU A 9 6.63 -13.44 12.49
C LEU A 9 5.10 -13.51 12.48
N ILE A 10 4.52 -14.63 12.05
CA ILE A 10 3.06 -14.83 12.08
C ILE A 10 2.55 -14.83 13.53
N ILE A 11 3.24 -15.51 14.44
CA ILE A 11 2.85 -15.55 15.87
C ILE A 11 2.87 -14.14 16.46
N ILE A 12 3.93 -13.37 16.19
CA ILE A 12 4.04 -11.97 16.65
C ILE A 12 2.91 -11.13 16.05
N LEU A 13 2.63 -11.29 14.76
CA LEU A 13 1.54 -10.56 14.08
C LEU A 13 0.19 -10.86 14.75
N VAL A 14 -0.11 -12.11 15.06
CA VAL A 14 -1.35 -12.49 15.77
C VAL A 14 -1.43 -11.81 17.13
N ILE A 15 -0.35 -11.79 17.91
CA ILE A 15 -0.32 -11.11 19.21
C ILE A 15 -0.59 -9.60 19.05
N VAL A 16 0.05 -8.95 18.08
CA VAL A 16 -0.17 -7.52 17.77
C VAL A 16 -1.64 -7.28 17.40
N LEU A 17 -2.23 -8.13 16.56
CA LEU A 17 -3.64 -8.03 16.18
C LEU A 17 -4.59 -8.22 17.37
N LEU A 18 -4.25 -9.06 18.34
CA LEU A 18 -5.04 -9.23 19.57
C LEU A 18 -4.92 -8.01 20.50
N LEU A 19 -3.73 -7.43 20.65
CA LEU A 19 -3.50 -6.27 21.53
C LEU A 19 -4.12 -4.98 20.97
N PHE A 20 -3.93 -4.72 19.68
CA PHE A 20 -4.38 -3.49 19.04
C PHE A 20 -5.76 -3.62 18.38
N GLY A 21 -6.19 -4.85 18.10
CA GLY A 21 -7.40 -5.16 17.36
C GLY A 21 -7.22 -5.06 15.83
N VAL A 22 -7.84 -5.98 15.10
CA VAL A 22 -7.81 -6.01 13.62
C VAL A 22 -8.35 -4.72 12.99
N GLY A 23 -9.36 -4.09 13.59
CA GLY A 23 -9.97 -2.87 13.06
C GLY A 23 -9.04 -1.66 13.10
N ARG A 24 -8.26 -1.49 14.18
CA ARG A 24 -7.31 -0.39 14.31
C ARG A 24 -6.13 -0.56 13.36
N VAL A 25 -5.60 -1.78 13.24
CA VAL A 25 -4.50 -2.09 12.33
C VAL A 25 -4.92 -1.91 10.86
N SER A 26 -6.10 -2.39 10.46
CA SER A 26 -6.61 -2.20 9.09
C SER A 26 -6.88 -0.74 8.76
N ARG A 27 -7.39 0.06 9.70
CA ARG A 27 -7.62 1.49 9.49
C ARG A 27 -6.30 2.24 9.23
N ILE A 28 -5.30 2.05 10.11
CA ILE A 28 -3.99 2.67 9.96
C ILE A 28 -3.30 2.18 8.68
N GLY A 29 -3.36 0.86 8.41
CA GLY A 29 -2.81 0.28 7.19
C GLY A 29 -3.46 0.82 5.91
N GLY A 30 -4.77 1.07 5.91
CA GLY A 30 -5.48 1.67 4.78
C GLY A 30 -5.07 3.13 4.53
N GLU A 31 -4.92 3.92 5.59
CA GLU A 31 -4.47 5.32 5.50
C GLU A 31 -3.01 5.39 5.00
N LEU A 32 -2.12 4.58 5.58
CA LEU A 32 -0.72 4.50 5.15
C LEU A 32 -0.58 3.93 3.73
N GLY A 33 -1.33 2.90 3.39
CA GLY A 33 -1.30 2.27 2.07
C GLY A 33 -1.75 3.24 0.97
N SER A 34 -2.78 4.04 1.22
CA SER A 34 -3.23 5.08 0.29
C SER A 34 -2.17 6.16 0.12
N ALA A 35 -1.52 6.59 1.20
CA ALA A 35 -0.42 7.56 1.12
C ALA A 35 0.78 7.02 0.32
N VAL A 36 1.19 5.77 0.57
CA VAL A 36 2.28 5.10 -0.16
C VAL A 36 1.91 4.90 -1.63
N ARG A 37 0.66 4.56 -1.93
CA ARG A 37 0.16 4.43 -3.30
C ARG A 37 0.25 5.75 -4.05
N ASN A 38 -0.28 6.82 -3.48
CA ASN A 38 -0.22 8.16 -4.08
C ASN A 38 1.24 8.65 -4.24
N PHE A 39 2.12 8.30 -3.29
CA PHE A 39 3.54 8.60 -3.38
C PHE A 39 4.21 7.86 -4.54
N ARG A 40 3.93 6.55 -4.68
CA ARG A 40 4.40 5.74 -5.82
C ARG A 40 3.90 6.26 -7.15
N GLU A 41 2.60 6.58 -7.24
CA GLU A 41 1.98 7.16 -8.43
C GLU A 41 2.60 8.53 -8.75
N GLY A 42 2.89 9.37 -7.75
CA GLY A 42 3.57 10.66 -7.95
C GLY A 42 5.00 10.49 -8.48
N LEU A 43 5.73 9.49 -8.00
CA LEU A 43 7.09 9.17 -8.50
C LEU A 43 7.07 8.61 -9.92
N GLN A 44 6.12 7.74 -10.27
CA GLN A 44 5.96 7.21 -11.63
C GLN A 44 5.47 8.29 -12.61
N ASN A 45 4.45 9.06 -12.23
CA ASN A 45 3.91 10.15 -13.06
C ASN A 45 4.89 11.32 -13.24
N GLY A 46 5.86 11.49 -12.35
CA GLY A 46 6.98 12.44 -12.52
C GLY A 46 7.99 12.01 -13.59
N GLY A 47 8.01 10.73 -13.97
CA GLY A 47 8.84 10.18 -15.04
C GLY A 47 8.10 9.87 -16.35
N GLU A 48 6.77 9.69 -16.31
CA GLU A 48 6.02 9.08 -17.43
C GLU A 48 4.88 9.95 -18.01
N LYS A 49 4.69 11.21 -17.58
CA LYS A 49 3.75 12.15 -18.23
C LYS A 49 4.28 12.72 -19.57
N LYS A 50 4.63 11.86 -20.53
CA LYS A 50 4.73 12.23 -21.96
C LYS A 50 4.10 11.20 -22.93
N SER A 51 3.40 10.18 -22.48
CA SER A 51 2.69 9.31 -23.43
C SER A 51 1.44 8.76 -22.79
N GLU A 52 0.32 9.45 -23.03
CA GLU A 52 -1.03 8.90 -23.25
C GLU A 52 -2.04 10.06 -23.20
N ASP A 53 -1.83 11.04 -24.08
CA ASP A 53 -2.91 11.77 -24.74
C ASP A 53 -3.14 11.04 -26.08
N ALA A 54 -3.93 9.98 -26.04
CA ALA A 54 -4.36 9.25 -27.22
C ALA A 54 -5.79 8.77 -26.97
N GLY A 55 -6.74 9.68 -27.17
CA GLY A 55 -8.15 9.40 -26.99
C GLY A 55 -9.04 10.59 -27.33
N GLU A 56 -8.72 11.31 -28.40
CA GLU A 56 -9.61 12.26 -29.05
C GLU A 56 -10.93 11.53 -29.39
N GLN A 57 -12.01 11.90 -28.72
CA GLN A 57 -13.38 11.68 -29.19
C GLN A 57 -14.04 13.05 -29.38
N PRO A 58 -14.05 13.60 -30.60
CA PRO A 58 -14.94 14.70 -30.96
C PRO A 58 -16.26 14.05 -31.39
N LYS A 59 -17.31 14.16 -30.57
CA LYS A 59 -18.68 13.89 -31.05
C LYS A 59 -19.32 15.21 -31.43
N ALA A 60 -19.36 15.47 -32.74
CA ALA A 60 -20.32 16.34 -33.40
C ALA A 60 -21.58 15.53 -33.72
#